data_AF-U2RJ43-F1
#
_entry.id   AF-U2RJ43-F1
#
_cell.length_a   1.000
_cell.length_b   1.000
_cell.length_c   1.000
_cell.angle_alpha   90.00
_cell.angle_beta   90.00
_cell.angle_gamma   90.00
#
_symmetry.space_group_name_H-M   'P 1'
#
loop_
_entity.id
_entity.type
_entity.pdbx_description
1 polymer ?
#
loop_
_entity_poly.entity_id
_entity_poly.type
_entity_poly.pdbx_seq_one_letter_code
_entity_poly.pdbx_strand_id
1 'polypeptide(L)'
;MKMSREIKFRAWLKEENKMVNVETMDFTDKSMQYLEKNEIIDAYLLRRMIFEDVELMQYTGQKDEYKKEIYEGDVIIDCSEDGDYYLKLIGFGYDEKEYSSIIKGFKVVKGIQLDLYFEENKFQGKHAYLLEKYKIKIDNECIHFQVIGNQHENVELLELLEE
;
A
#
# COMPACT_ATOMS: atom_id res chain seq x y z
N MET A 1 16.45 -23.68 2.57
CA MET A 1 15.37 -23.75 1.56
C MET A 1 14.98 -22.33 1.16
N LYS A 2 14.89 -22.03 -0.13
CA LYS A 2 14.41 -20.73 -0.61
C LYS A 2 12.89 -20.74 -0.44
N MET A 3 12.36 -19.96 0.52
CA MET A 3 10.92 -19.80 0.67
C MET A 3 10.37 -19.15 -0.59
N SER A 4 9.37 -19.78 -1.22
CA SER A 4 8.63 -19.19 -2.33
C SER A 4 7.82 -18.00 -1.84
N ARG A 5 7.90 -16.87 -2.55
CA ARG A 5 7.03 -15.70 -2.31
C ARG A 5 5.57 -16.12 -2.53
N GLU A 6 4.70 -15.76 -1.59
CA GLU A 6 3.26 -15.92 -1.75
C GLU A 6 2.74 -15.00 -2.87
N ILE A 7 1.96 -15.57 -3.79
CA ILE A 7 1.37 -14.83 -4.91
C ILE A 7 -0.08 -14.53 -4.58
N LYS A 8 -0.35 -13.26 -4.31
CA LYS A 8 -1.66 -12.69 -3.99
C LYS A 8 -1.88 -11.41 -4.78
N PHE A 9 -3.14 -11.10 -5.04
CA PHE A 9 -3.55 -9.88 -5.73
C PHE A 9 -4.74 -9.26 -5.02
N ARG A 10 -4.79 -7.94 -5.04
CA ARG A 10 -6.00 -7.16 -4.79
C ARG A 10 -6.34 -6.38 -6.06
N ALA A 11 -7.57 -5.93 -6.19
CA ALA A 11 -8.03 -5.18 -7.34
C ALA A 11 -8.78 -3.93 -6.89
N TRP A 12 -8.52 -2.81 -7.56
CA TRP A 12 -9.37 -1.64 -7.52
C TRP A 12 -10.45 -1.79 -8.59
N LEU A 13 -11.72 -1.80 -8.18
CA LEU A 13 -12.87 -1.80 -9.09
C LEU A 13 -13.15 -0.35 -9.50
N LYS A 14 -12.90 -0.01 -10.77
CA LYS A 14 -12.92 1.39 -11.25
C LYS A 14 -14.31 2.02 -11.14
N GLU A 15 -15.35 1.28 -11.49
CA GLU A 15 -16.73 1.78 -11.45
C GLU A 15 -17.25 1.93 -10.02
N GLU A 16 -16.93 0.96 -9.15
CA GLU A 16 -17.43 0.93 -7.77
C GLU A 16 -16.58 1.77 -6.80
N ASN A 17 -15.38 2.20 -7.22
CA ASN A 17 -14.37 2.83 -6.37
C ASN A 17 -14.11 2.03 -5.08
N LYS A 18 -13.81 0.75 -5.25
CA LYS A 18 -13.73 -0.22 -4.16
C LYS A 18 -12.51 -1.12 -4.30
N MET A 19 -11.79 -1.32 -3.21
CA MET A 19 -10.72 -2.30 -3.11
C MET A 19 -11.31 -3.68 -2.77
N VAL A 20 -10.92 -4.72 -3.52
CA VAL A 20 -11.32 -6.11 -3.27
C VAL A 20 -10.12 -7.06 -3.31
N ASN A 21 -10.20 -8.15 -2.55
CA ASN A 21 -9.22 -9.24 -2.65
C ASN A 21 -9.58 -10.15 -3.83
N VAL A 22 -8.58 -10.51 -4.63
CA VAL A 22 -8.79 -11.40 -5.78
C VAL A 22 -8.71 -12.86 -5.32
N GLU A 23 -9.75 -13.63 -5.61
CA GLU A 23 -9.85 -15.05 -5.28
C GLU A 23 -9.32 -15.94 -6.40
N THR A 24 -9.72 -15.62 -7.63
CA THR A 24 -9.28 -16.34 -8.83
C THR A 24 -9.02 -15.37 -9.97
N MET A 25 -8.14 -15.78 -10.89
CA MET A 25 -7.88 -15.07 -12.13
C MET A 25 -7.87 -16.07 -13.28
N ASP A 26 -8.47 -15.67 -14.39
CA ASP A 26 -8.43 -16.38 -15.66
C ASP A 26 -7.78 -15.48 -16.72
N PHE A 27 -6.61 -15.90 -17.20
CA PHE A 27 -5.84 -15.14 -18.20
C PHE A 27 -6.34 -15.37 -19.63
N THR A 28 -7.06 -16.46 -19.90
CA THR A 28 -7.69 -16.69 -21.21
C THR A 28 -8.86 -15.73 -21.38
N ASP A 29 -9.70 -15.70 -20.35
CA ASP A 29 -10.90 -14.88 -20.26
C ASP A 29 -10.62 -13.43 -19.82
N LYS A 30 -9.36 -13.13 -19.48
CA LYS A 30 -8.87 -11.85 -18.95
C LYS A 30 -9.78 -11.30 -17.86
N SER A 31 -10.04 -12.12 -16.85
CA SER A 31 -10.98 -11.78 -15.79
C SER A 31 -10.49 -12.23 -14.43
N MET A 32 -10.99 -11.57 -13.39
CA MET A 32 -10.78 -11.98 -12.01
C MET A 32 -12.11 -12.22 -11.33
N GLN A 33 -12.07 -12.90 -10.18
CA GLN A 33 -13.23 -13.05 -9.32
C GLN A 33 -12.90 -12.64 -7.88
N TYR A 34 -13.89 -12.08 -7.18
CA TYR A 34 -13.80 -11.75 -5.76
C TYR A 34 -15.07 -12.20 -5.03
N LEU A 35 -14.95 -12.45 -3.72
CA LEU A 35 -16.09 -12.72 -2.86
C LEU A 35 -16.77 -11.40 -2.46
N GLU A 36 -18.06 -11.32 -2.70
CA GLU A 36 -18.89 -10.24 -2.20
C GLU A 36 -19.96 -10.77 -1.25
N LYS A 37 -20.04 -10.16 -0.06
CA LYS A 37 -21.11 -10.48 0.88
C LYS A 37 -22.43 -9.93 0.36
N ASN A 38 -23.42 -10.80 0.21
CA ASN A 38 -24.79 -10.43 -0.08
C ASN A 38 -25.55 -10.23 1.23
N GLU A 39 -26.09 -9.03 1.44
CA GLU A 39 -26.79 -8.67 2.69
C GLU A 39 -28.18 -9.31 2.83
N ILE A 40 -28.81 -9.74 1.72
CA ILE A 40 -30.18 -10.27 1.73
C ILE A 40 -30.19 -11.75 2.15
N ILE A 41 -29.23 -12.52 1.65
CA ILE A 41 -29.19 -13.99 1.85
C ILE A 41 -28.07 -14.45 2.80
N ASP A 42 -27.34 -13.51 3.41
CA ASP A 42 -26.17 -13.74 4.28
C ASP A 42 -25.19 -14.77 3.71
N ALA A 43 -24.88 -14.64 2.42
CA ALA A 43 -23.98 -15.53 1.70
C ALA A 43 -22.93 -14.74 0.92
N TYR A 44 -21.79 -15.36 0.65
CA TYR A 44 -20.80 -14.78 -0.26
C TYR A 44 -21.05 -15.25 -1.69
N LEU A 45 -21.13 -14.29 -2.60
CA LEU A 45 -21.26 -14.51 -4.03
C LEU A 45 -19.91 -14.26 -4.70
N LEU A 46 -19.55 -15.13 -5.63
CA LEU A 46 -18.35 -14.98 -6.43
C LEU A 46 -18.69 -14.09 -7.63
N ARG A 47 -18.20 -12.85 -7.61
CA ARG A 47 -18.41 -11.89 -8.70
C ARG A 47 -17.24 -11.92 -9.65
N ARG A 48 -17.51 -11.85 -10.95
CA ARG A 48 -16.50 -11.81 -12.01
C ARG A 48 -16.39 -10.39 -12.56
N MET A 49 -15.17 -9.88 -12.74
CA MET A 49 -14.88 -8.65 -13.48
C MET A 49 -13.84 -8.93 -14.55
N ILE A 50 -13.92 -8.22 -15.66
CA ILE A 50 -12.88 -8.25 -16.69
C ILE A 50 -11.70 -7.36 -16.27
N PHE A 51 -10.49 -7.67 -16.75
CA PHE A 51 -9.27 -6.95 -16.39
C PHE A 51 -9.31 -5.48 -16.81
N GLU A 52 -10.07 -5.15 -17.86
CA GLU A 52 -10.22 -3.77 -18.35
C GLU A 52 -10.92 -2.86 -17.31
N ASP A 53 -11.83 -3.40 -16.50
CA ASP A 53 -12.63 -2.65 -15.53
C ASP A 53 -11.98 -2.53 -14.15
N VAL A 54 -10.82 -3.17 -13.98
CA VAL A 54 -10.11 -3.20 -12.71
C VAL A 54 -8.66 -2.77 -12.85
N GLU A 55 -8.03 -2.45 -11.73
CA GLU A 55 -6.57 -2.31 -11.63
C GLU A 55 -6.05 -3.34 -10.64
N LEU A 56 -5.23 -4.28 -11.13
CA LEU A 56 -4.64 -5.34 -10.32
C LEU A 56 -3.37 -4.84 -9.65
N MET A 57 -3.24 -5.11 -8.35
CA MET A 57 -2.06 -4.78 -7.54
C MET A 57 -1.51 -6.06 -6.91
N GLN A 58 -0.23 -6.34 -7.13
CA GLN A 58 0.40 -7.56 -6.62
C GLN A 58 0.90 -7.38 -5.17
N TYR A 59 0.68 -8.39 -4.33
CA TYR A 59 1.33 -8.49 -3.02
C TYR A 59 2.85 -8.59 -3.15
N THR A 60 3.56 -7.78 -2.37
CA THR A 60 5.02 -7.73 -2.41
C THR A 60 5.71 -8.95 -1.79
N GLY A 61 5.01 -9.74 -0.98
CA GLY A 61 5.61 -10.78 -0.15
C GLY A 61 6.03 -10.28 1.25
N GLN A 62 5.86 -9.00 1.55
CA GLN A 62 6.27 -8.37 2.79
C GLN A 62 5.15 -7.69 3.53
N LYS A 63 5.37 -7.53 4.83
CA LYS A 63 4.46 -6.85 5.73
C LYS A 63 5.19 -5.70 6.38
N ASP A 64 4.43 -4.69 6.76
CA ASP A 64 4.95 -3.63 7.60
C ASP A 64 5.15 -4.06 9.06
N GLU A 65 5.64 -3.16 9.90
CA GLU A 65 5.92 -3.42 11.32
C GLU A 65 4.66 -3.81 12.11
N TYR A 66 3.48 -3.45 11.60
CA TYR A 66 2.19 -3.80 12.18
C TYR A 66 1.49 -4.97 11.47
N LYS A 67 2.26 -5.76 10.70
CA LYS A 67 1.84 -6.98 10.00
C LYS A 67 0.81 -6.74 8.88
N LYS A 68 0.63 -5.50 8.42
CA LYS A 68 -0.19 -5.21 7.25
C LYS A 68 0.60 -5.58 5.99
N GLU A 69 -0.02 -6.35 5.11
CA GLU A 69 0.57 -6.75 3.84
C GLU A 69 0.76 -5.53 2.93
N ILE A 70 1.91 -5.45 2.27
CA ILE A 70 2.25 -4.37 1.34
C ILE A 70 2.01 -4.85 -0.09
N TYR A 71 1.29 -4.07 -0.86
CA TYR A 71 0.95 -4.31 -2.26
C TYR A 71 1.55 -3.21 -3.15
N GLU A 72 1.60 -3.48 -4.45
CA GLU A 72 1.75 -2.43 -5.46
C GLU A 72 0.69 -1.32 -5.26
N GLY A 73 1.10 -0.06 -5.45
CA GLY A 73 0.26 1.10 -5.26
C GLY A 73 0.08 1.53 -3.79
N ASP A 74 0.63 0.80 -2.82
CA ASP A 74 0.62 1.22 -1.42
C ASP A 74 1.54 2.43 -1.18
N VAL A 75 1.08 3.31 -0.30
CA VAL A 75 1.84 4.44 0.22
C VAL A 75 2.27 4.11 1.64
N ILE A 76 3.58 4.18 1.87
CA ILE A 76 4.22 3.88 3.15
C ILE A 76 4.80 5.15 3.76
N ILE A 77 4.83 5.21 5.09
CA ILE A 77 5.70 6.11 5.83
C ILE A 77 6.88 5.30 6.37
N ASP A 78 8.07 5.88 6.30
CA ASP A 78 9.34 5.25 6.68
C ASP A 78 10.26 6.27 7.37
N CYS A 79 11.17 5.80 8.21
CA CYS A 79 12.12 6.62 8.97
C CYS A 79 13.55 6.28 8.55
N SER A 80 14.36 7.29 8.28
CA SER A 80 15.78 7.13 7.99
C SER A 80 16.62 6.92 9.26
N GLU A 81 17.89 6.51 9.09
CA GLU A 81 18.84 6.40 10.19
C GLU A 81 19.08 7.74 10.91
N ASP A 82 18.94 8.86 10.19
CA ASP A 82 19.09 10.22 10.71
C ASP A 82 17.84 10.73 11.45
N GLY A 83 16.74 9.95 11.46
CA GLY A 83 15.48 10.30 12.13
C GLY A 83 14.49 11.08 11.26
N ASP A 84 14.82 11.34 9.99
CA ASP A 84 13.91 11.99 9.04
C ASP A 84 12.83 11.01 8.55
N TYR A 85 11.60 11.49 8.41
CA TYR A 85 10.47 10.72 7.91
C TYR A 85 10.23 10.95 6.42
N TYR A 86 9.85 9.89 5.72
CA TYR A 86 9.61 9.88 4.29
C TYR A 86 8.27 9.26 3.97
N LEU A 87 7.57 9.86 2.99
CA LEU A 87 6.43 9.23 2.34
C LEU A 87 6.91 8.59 1.03
N LYS A 88 6.56 7.33 0.76
CA LYS A 88 7.01 6.60 -0.42
C LYS A 88 5.86 5.83 -1.07
N LEU A 89 5.77 5.87 -2.39
CA LEU A 89 4.85 5.06 -3.20
C LEU A 89 5.55 3.80 -3.70
N ILE A 90 4.96 2.64 -3.44
CA ILE A 90 5.45 1.35 -3.89
C ILE A 90 4.88 1.01 -5.28
N GLY A 91 5.73 0.53 -6.18
CA GLY A 91 5.29 0.03 -7.48
C GLY A 91 6.15 -1.13 -7.98
N PHE A 92 5.77 -1.70 -9.13
CA PHE A 92 6.49 -2.81 -9.72
C PHE A 92 7.83 -2.38 -10.35
N GLY A 93 8.83 -3.24 -10.26
CA GLY A 93 10.12 -3.08 -10.95
C GLY A 93 11.32 -3.34 -10.07
N TYR A 94 12.51 -3.15 -10.65
CA TYR A 94 13.77 -3.20 -9.92
C TYR A 94 14.28 -1.78 -9.70
N ASP A 95 14.86 -1.55 -8.54
CA ASP A 95 15.60 -0.32 -8.29
C ASP A 95 16.95 -0.39 -9.01
N GLU A 96 17.44 0.72 -9.56
CA GLU A 96 18.74 0.78 -10.22
C GLU A 96 19.89 0.76 -9.19
N LYS A 97 19.58 1.11 -7.94
CA LYS A 97 20.53 1.11 -6.82
C LYS A 97 20.60 -0.30 -6.21
N GLU A 98 21.74 -0.96 -6.37
CA GLU A 98 22.04 -2.34 -5.93
C GLU A 98 21.76 -2.65 -4.43
N TYR A 99 21.49 -1.63 -3.61
CA TYR A 99 21.37 -1.75 -2.15
C TYR A 99 19.99 -1.42 -1.55
N SER A 100 18.99 -0.99 -2.33
CA SER A 100 17.69 -0.57 -1.75
C SER A 100 16.62 -1.66 -1.69
N SER A 101 16.88 -2.87 -2.17
CA SER A 101 15.85 -3.89 -2.41
C SER A 101 15.35 -4.56 -1.13
N ILE A 102 14.72 -3.79 -0.23
CA ILE A 102 13.84 -4.32 0.80
C ILE A 102 12.81 -5.23 0.10
N ILE A 103 12.34 -4.85 -1.10
CA ILE A 103 11.33 -5.59 -1.86
C ILE A 103 11.86 -6.13 -3.19
N LYS A 104 11.97 -7.46 -3.34
CA LYS A 104 12.38 -8.08 -4.62
C LYS A 104 11.26 -8.01 -5.65
N GLY A 105 11.52 -7.33 -6.77
CA GLY A 105 10.56 -7.16 -7.88
C GLY A 105 9.63 -5.95 -7.73
N PHE A 106 9.84 -5.14 -6.69
CA PHE A 106 9.16 -3.87 -6.49
C PHE A 106 10.18 -2.79 -6.15
N LYS A 107 9.77 -1.53 -6.29
CA LYS A 107 10.59 -0.36 -6.04
C LYS A 107 9.79 0.77 -5.41
N VAL A 108 10.51 1.73 -4.87
CA VAL A 108 9.95 3.05 -4.57
C VAL A 108 9.85 3.82 -5.89
N VAL A 109 8.63 4.16 -6.32
CA VAL A 109 8.39 4.88 -7.58
C VAL A 109 8.49 6.38 -7.37
N LYS A 110 8.00 6.87 -6.23
CA LYS A 110 8.10 8.26 -5.78
C LYS A 110 8.38 8.27 -4.28
N GLY A 111 9.10 9.27 -3.81
CA GLY A 111 9.28 9.48 -2.38
C GLY A 111 9.70 10.91 -2.07
N ILE A 112 9.19 11.44 -0.96
CA ILE A 112 9.47 12.78 -0.47
C ILE A 112 9.88 12.71 1.00
N GLN A 113 10.71 13.65 1.43
CA GLN A 113 10.93 13.89 2.86
C GLN A 113 9.76 14.70 3.42
N LEU A 114 9.28 14.29 4.58
CA LEU A 114 8.25 15.01 5.31
C LEU A 114 8.90 15.98 6.29
N ASP A 115 8.47 17.24 6.29
CA ASP A 115 8.59 18.12 7.45
C ASP A 115 7.66 17.61 8.57
N LEU A 116 8.20 16.63 9.28
CA LEU A 116 7.62 15.90 10.40
C LEU A 116 8.77 15.53 11.34
N TYR A 117 8.70 15.95 12.60
CA TYR A 117 9.76 15.68 13.58
C TYR A 117 9.18 15.59 14.99
N PHE A 118 9.88 14.89 15.90
CA PHE A 118 9.46 14.73 17.28
C PHE A 118 10.21 15.71 18.19
N GLU A 119 9.48 16.61 18.84
CA GLU A 119 10.04 17.61 19.76
C GLU A 119 9.00 17.97 20.83
N GLU A 120 9.44 18.30 22.05
CA GLU A 120 8.54 18.64 23.18
C GLU A 120 7.49 17.55 23.47
N ASN A 121 7.88 16.28 23.37
CA ASN A 121 7.03 15.10 23.58
C ASN A 121 5.83 14.99 22.61
N LYS A 122 5.93 15.59 21.42
CA LYS A 122 4.90 15.49 20.37
C LYS A 122 5.51 15.59 18.97
N PHE A 123 4.80 15.06 17.99
CA PHE A 123 5.15 15.29 16.58
C PHE A 123 4.70 16.67 16.12
N GLN A 124 5.58 17.34 15.37
CA GLN A 124 5.43 18.70 14.84
C GLN A 124 5.85 18.75 13.36
N GLY A 125 5.76 19.93 12.73
CA GLY A 125 6.04 20.14 11.31
C GLY A 125 4.78 20.24 10.44
N LYS A 126 4.92 20.75 9.21
CA LYS A 126 3.79 20.99 8.28
C LYS A 126 3.00 19.73 7.94
N HIS A 127 3.62 18.55 8.06
CA HIS A 127 2.99 17.26 7.76
C HIS A 127 2.52 16.48 9.00
N ALA A 128 2.57 17.05 10.20
CA ALA A 128 2.07 16.39 11.42
C ALA A 128 0.58 16.01 11.35
N TYR A 129 -0.22 16.70 10.52
CA TYR A 129 -1.63 16.37 10.30
C TYR A 129 -1.86 14.96 9.73
N LEU A 130 -0.86 14.37 9.05
CA LEU A 130 -0.94 13.02 8.49
C LEU A 130 -1.19 11.97 9.57
N LEU A 131 -0.68 12.20 10.79
CA LEU A 131 -0.77 11.25 11.90
C LEU A 131 -2.22 10.97 12.29
N GLU A 132 -3.02 12.02 12.46
CA GLU A 132 -4.43 11.89 12.80
C GLU A 132 -5.23 11.41 11.58
N LYS A 133 -5.01 12.02 10.41
CA LYS A 133 -5.78 11.76 9.19
C LYS A 133 -5.70 10.29 8.75
N TYR A 134 -4.51 9.70 8.77
CA TYR A 134 -4.29 8.32 8.36
C TYR A 134 -4.11 7.35 9.53
N LYS A 135 -4.36 7.82 10.77
CA LYS A 135 -4.24 7.03 12.00
C LYS A 135 -2.88 6.32 12.10
N ILE A 136 -1.82 7.05 11.78
CA ILE A 136 -0.44 6.54 11.80
C ILE A 136 -0.10 6.15 13.23
N LYS A 137 0.36 4.92 13.41
CA LYS A 137 0.74 4.39 14.71
C LYS A 137 2.10 4.92 15.12
N ILE A 138 2.20 5.29 16.38
CA ILE A 138 3.42 5.75 17.03
C ILE A 138 3.72 4.77 18.15
N ASP A 139 4.95 4.29 18.24
CA ASP A 139 5.44 3.47 19.35
C ASP A 139 6.75 4.04 19.87
N ASN A 140 6.89 4.16 21.19
CA ASN A 140 8.07 4.72 21.86
C ASN A 140 8.61 6.00 21.20
N GLU A 141 7.71 6.98 20.95
CA GLU A 141 8.06 8.28 20.36
C GLU A 141 8.58 8.21 18.91
N CYS A 142 8.41 7.06 18.24
CA CYS A 142 8.85 6.82 16.87
C CYS A 142 7.69 6.38 15.99
N ILE A 143 7.74 6.77 14.71
CA ILE A 143 6.85 6.22 13.68
C ILE A 143 7.60 5.12 12.94
N HIS A 144 7.18 3.88 13.17
CA HIS A 144 7.73 2.74 12.47
C HIS A 144 7.19 2.65 11.04
N PHE A 145 7.95 1.96 10.20
CA PHE A 145 7.60 1.63 8.83
C PHE A 145 6.20 1.01 8.76
N GLN A 146 5.26 1.69 8.08
CA GLN A 146 3.87 1.26 7.98
C GLN A 146 3.16 1.74 6.72
N VAL A 147 2.19 0.95 6.25
CA VAL A 147 1.31 1.31 5.13
C VAL A 147 0.20 2.23 5.62
N ILE A 148 0.21 3.48 5.17
CA ILE A 148 -0.76 4.50 5.60
C ILE A 148 -1.91 4.69 4.62
N GLY A 149 -1.78 4.19 3.39
CA GLY A 149 -2.80 4.34 2.35
C GLY A 149 -2.41 3.67 1.04
N ASN A 150 -3.18 3.93 -0.02
CA ASN A 150 -2.84 3.53 -1.39
C ASN A 150 -3.27 4.58 -2.41
N GLN A 151 -2.71 4.47 -3.61
CA GLN A 151 -2.92 5.42 -4.71
C GLN A 151 -4.38 5.60 -5.16
N HIS A 152 -5.30 4.67 -4.83
CA HIS A 152 -6.70 4.75 -5.25
C HIS A 152 -7.60 5.29 -4.15
N GLU A 153 -7.50 4.76 -2.93
CA GLU A 153 -8.33 5.18 -1.80
C GLU A 153 -7.84 6.49 -1.15
N ASN A 154 -6.59 6.88 -1.41
CA ASN A 154 -5.93 8.06 -0.83
C ASN A 154 -5.20 8.87 -1.91
N VAL A 155 -5.92 9.28 -2.95
CA VAL A 155 -5.36 10.03 -4.11
C VAL A 155 -4.60 11.28 -3.66
N GLU A 156 -5.03 11.92 -2.58
CA GLU A 156 -4.39 13.11 -2.02
C GLU A 156 -2.99 12.85 -1.43
N LEU A 157 -2.64 11.60 -1.13
CA LEU A 157 -1.24 11.23 -0.82
C LEU A 157 -0.35 11.29 -2.06
N LEU A 158 -0.91 11.09 -3.26
CA LEU A 158 -0.16 11.21 -4.50
C LEU A 158 0.14 12.66 -4.86
N GLU A 159 -0.79 13.57 -4.57
CA GLU A 159 -0.59 15.01 -4.74
C GLU A 159 0.61 15.49 -3.91
N LEU A 160 0.72 15.00 -2.67
CA LEU A 160 1.85 15.32 -1.80
C LEU A 160 3.18 14.81 -2.38
N LEU A 161 3.18 13.62 -3.00
CA LEU A 161 4.36 13.03 -3.66
C LEU A 161 4.81 13.76 -4.94
N GLU A 162 4.07 14.79 -5.37
CA GLU A 162 4.40 15.64 -6.53
C GLU A 162 4.92 17.03 -6.14
N GLU A 163 4.92 17.38 -4.85
CA GLU A 163 5.54 18.62 -4.30
C GLU A 163 7.08 18.58 -4.35
#